data_AF-A0A316BBL9-F1
#
_entry.id   AF-A0A316BBL9-F1
#
_cell.length_a   1.000
_cell.length_b   1.000
_cell.length_c   1.000
_cell.angle_alpha   90.00
_cell.angle_beta   90.00
_cell.angle_gamma   90.00
#
_symmetry.space_group_name_H-M   'P 1'
#
loop_
_entity.id
_entity.type
_entity.pdbx_description
1 polymer ?
#
loop_
_entity_poly.entity_id
_entity_poly.type
_entity_poly.pdbx_seq_one_letter_code
_entity_poly.pdbx_strand_id
1 'polypeptide(L)'
;MKKKILTAVLLFAVVFTACGCYARVKNREELIKYANDTYGDAKFLGSKKKLKGKESFTTILMEDKESEFNYSVTSKLVDETGDGKPSSYVVKIESDFEEKYFLILTNEAVFDIDPVASAYGFHYDCVDDVVRIDFLGSVDGATIEEALSQFDRILAGYDTRGLRPNEYHVYNVSGDFIGTYDAGLEVFTGVDIEPDFEDTDI
;
A
#
# COMPACT_ATOMS: atom_id res chain seq x y z
N MET A 1 -2.56 46.80 2.41
CA MET A 1 -2.86 45.58 3.20
C MET A 1 -1.95 44.41 2.84
N LYS A 2 -0.61 44.54 2.93
CA LYS A 2 0.34 43.48 2.51
C LYS A 2 1.37 43.07 3.57
N LYS A 3 1.18 43.45 4.84
CA LYS A 3 2.15 43.19 5.93
C LYS A 3 1.64 42.26 7.05
N LYS A 4 0.39 41.80 7.02
CA LYS A 4 -0.19 40.92 8.06
C LYS A 4 -0.18 39.42 7.71
N ILE A 5 0.07 39.06 6.45
CA ILE A 5 0.05 37.66 6.00
C ILE A 5 1.40 36.96 6.24
N LEU A 6 2.51 37.70 6.22
CA LEU A 6 3.85 37.10 6.35
C LEU A 6 4.17 36.59 7.76
N THR A 7 3.50 37.11 8.80
CA THR A 7 3.74 36.70 10.19
C THR A 7 2.93 35.44 10.57
N ALA A 8 1.84 35.14 9.87
CA ALA A 8 1.02 33.95 10.14
C ALA A 8 1.63 32.67 9.54
N VAL A 9 2.34 32.78 8.41
CA VAL A 9 3.01 31.63 7.78
C VAL A 9 4.29 31.23 8.53
N LEU A 10 4.98 32.18 9.18
CA LEU A 10 6.20 31.88 9.93
C LEU A 10 5.93 31.18 11.28
N LEU A 11 4.72 31.30 11.83
CA LEU A 11 4.36 30.66 13.12
C LEU A 11 3.82 29.24 12.95
N PHE A 12 3.33 28.87 11.76
CA PHE A 12 2.90 27.50 11.47
C PHE A 12 4.08 26.55 11.16
N ALA A 13 5.23 27.11 10.74
CA ALA A 13 6.44 26.34 10.44
C ALA A 13 7.29 25.97 11.67
N VAL A 14 7.01 26.56 12.85
CA VAL A 14 7.83 26.39 14.07
C VAL A 14 7.18 25.48 15.12
N VAL A 15 5.92 25.06 14.94
CA VAL A 15 5.27 24.09 15.86
C VAL A 15 5.66 22.63 15.55
N PHE A 16 6.21 22.34 14.37
CA PHE A 16 6.71 21.00 14.04
C PHE A 16 8.16 20.73 14.47
N THR A 17 8.93 21.78 14.81
CA THR A 17 10.38 21.66 15.07
C THR A 17 10.75 21.59 16.55
N ALA A 18 9.77 21.56 17.47
CA ALA A 18 10.02 21.54 18.92
C ALA A 18 9.28 20.44 19.70
N CYS A 19 8.75 19.42 19.02
CA CYS A 19 8.50 18.12 19.66
C CYS A 19 9.71 17.25 19.36
N GLY A 20 10.61 17.08 20.34
CA GLY A 20 11.61 16.02 20.34
C GLY A 20 10.90 14.67 20.35
N CYS A 21 10.41 14.24 19.18
CA CYS A 21 9.74 12.98 18.95
C CYS A 21 10.75 11.85 19.12
N TYR A 22 11.04 11.48 20.38
CA TYR A 22 11.52 10.14 20.65
C TYR A 22 10.54 9.18 19.99
N ALA A 23 11.01 8.45 18.98
CA ALA A 23 10.23 7.44 18.29
C ALA A 23 9.65 6.48 19.33
N ARG A 24 8.33 6.59 19.56
CA ARG A 24 7.60 5.78 20.54
C ARG A 24 6.67 4.85 19.81
N VAL A 25 6.92 3.55 19.96
CA VAL A 25 5.99 2.50 19.56
C VAL A 25 4.60 2.81 20.10
N LYS A 26 3.60 2.82 19.21
CA LYS A 26 2.22 3.08 19.57
C LYS A 26 1.73 2.01 20.54
N ASN A 27 0.97 2.43 21.55
CA ASN A 27 0.36 1.52 22.49
C ASN A 27 -0.92 0.89 21.90
N ARG A 28 -1.54 -0.04 22.64
CA ARG A 28 -2.76 -0.74 22.22
C ARG A 28 -3.90 0.21 21.84
N GLU A 29 -4.17 1.23 22.65
CA GLU A 29 -5.29 2.15 22.43
C GLU A 29 -5.06 3.03 21.21
N GLU A 30 -3.81 3.47 20.99
CA GLU A 30 -3.41 4.21 19.79
C GLU A 30 -3.55 3.35 18.53
N LEU A 31 -3.20 2.06 18.60
CA LEU A 31 -3.36 1.14 17.48
C LEU A 31 -4.82 0.77 17.20
N ILE A 32 -5.66 0.60 18.23
CA ILE A 32 -7.10 0.38 18.05
C ILE A 32 -7.73 1.62 17.40
N LYS A 33 -7.35 2.81 17.87
CA LYS A 33 -7.82 4.06 17.27
C LYS A 33 -7.39 4.16 15.81
N TYR A 34 -6.12 3.90 15.51
CA TYR A 34 -5.62 3.86 14.12
C TYR A 34 -6.45 2.88 13.27
N ALA A 35 -6.64 1.64 13.75
CA ALA A 35 -7.38 0.63 13.01
C ALA A 35 -8.82 1.08 12.69
N ASN A 36 -9.51 1.68 13.67
CA ASN A 36 -10.88 2.15 13.49
C ASN A 36 -10.97 3.40 12.60
N ASP A 37 -10.02 4.32 12.72
CA ASP A 37 -9.97 5.54 11.89
C ASP A 37 -9.61 5.21 10.43
N THR A 38 -8.79 4.17 10.18
CA THR A 38 -8.31 3.80 8.85
C THR A 38 -9.22 2.78 8.15
N TYR A 39 -9.63 1.72 8.86
CA TYR A 39 -10.32 0.58 8.25
C TYR A 39 -11.81 0.52 8.61
N GLY A 40 -12.26 1.27 9.60
CA GLY A 40 -13.64 1.21 10.10
C GLY A 40 -13.80 0.31 11.33
N ASP A 41 -15.05 0.01 11.68
CA ASP A 41 -15.38 -0.60 12.96
C ASP A 41 -14.81 -2.03 13.12
N ALA A 42 -13.90 -2.20 14.09
CA ALA A 42 -13.31 -3.49 14.40
C ALA A 42 -13.43 -3.88 15.87
N LYS A 43 -13.33 -5.18 16.14
CA LYS A 43 -13.34 -5.78 17.47
C LYS A 43 -11.94 -6.23 17.86
N PHE A 44 -11.48 -5.77 19.02
CA PHE A 44 -10.19 -6.19 19.56
C PHE A 44 -10.21 -7.65 20.03
N LEU A 45 -9.26 -8.45 19.53
CA LEU A 45 -9.12 -9.86 19.87
C LEU A 45 -7.92 -10.14 20.79
N GLY A 46 -6.83 -9.40 20.65
CA GLY A 46 -5.61 -9.66 21.43
C GLY A 46 -4.46 -8.73 21.10
N SER A 47 -3.35 -8.84 21.84
CA SER A 47 -2.16 -8.04 21.58
C SER A 47 -0.87 -8.74 22.01
N LYS A 48 0.22 -8.48 21.29
CA LYS A 48 1.59 -8.89 21.59
C LYS A 48 2.47 -7.64 21.64
N LYS A 49 3.43 -7.56 22.56
CA LYS A 49 4.33 -6.41 22.64
C LYS A 49 5.73 -6.76 23.14
N LYS A 50 6.71 -6.02 22.65
CA LYS A 50 8.10 -5.96 23.13
C LYS A 50 8.47 -4.48 23.20
N LEU A 51 8.68 -3.93 24.39
CA LEU A 51 8.89 -2.48 24.58
C LEU A 51 10.33 -2.09 24.93
N LYS A 52 11.27 -3.03 24.79
CA LYS A 52 12.68 -2.82 25.15
C LYS A 52 13.59 -3.33 24.05
N GLY A 53 14.65 -2.55 23.80
CA GLY A 53 15.67 -2.86 22.80
C GLY A 53 15.32 -2.35 21.41
N LYS A 54 16.22 -2.64 20.46
CA LYS A 54 16.15 -2.18 19.07
C LYS A 54 14.92 -2.70 18.30
N GLU A 55 14.32 -3.79 18.77
CA GLU A 55 13.16 -4.45 18.15
C GLU A 55 11.87 -4.16 18.92
N SER A 56 11.67 -2.92 19.35
CA SER A 56 10.46 -2.60 20.11
C SER A 56 9.24 -2.58 19.18
N PHE A 57 8.18 -3.31 19.53
CA PHE A 57 6.92 -3.37 18.79
C PHE A 57 5.70 -3.55 19.71
N THR A 58 4.53 -3.15 19.20
CA THR A 58 3.21 -3.53 19.70
C THR A 58 2.41 -3.99 18.49
N THR A 59 1.84 -5.19 18.56
CA THR A 59 0.90 -5.75 17.57
C THR A 59 -0.44 -5.95 18.26
N ILE A 60 -1.52 -5.50 17.63
CA ILE A 60 -2.89 -5.85 18.01
C ILE A 60 -3.49 -6.79 16.96
N LEU A 61 -4.35 -7.69 17.40
CA LEU A 61 -5.20 -8.53 16.54
C LEU A 61 -6.63 -7.99 16.63
N MET A 62 -7.24 -7.78 15.48
CA MET A 62 -8.56 -7.19 15.29
C MET A 62 -9.41 -8.12 14.43
N GLU A 63 -10.72 -8.08 14.62
CA GLU A 63 -11.75 -8.70 13.77
C GLU A 63 -12.55 -7.57 13.14
N ASP A 64 -12.53 -7.49 11.82
CA ASP A 64 -13.35 -6.54 11.07
C ASP A 64 -14.83 -6.92 11.19
N LYS A 65 -15.70 -5.97 11.56
CA LYS A 65 -17.11 -6.31 11.83
C LYS A 65 -17.96 -6.46 10.59
N GLU A 66 -17.54 -5.89 9.47
CA GLU A 66 -18.33 -5.92 8.22
C GLU A 66 -18.02 -7.18 7.42
N SER A 67 -16.74 -7.50 7.28
CA SER A 67 -16.24 -8.62 6.48
C SER A 67 -15.89 -9.86 7.33
N GLU A 68 -16.02 -9.79 8.66
CA GLU A 68 -15.82 -10.88 9.63
C GLU A 68 -14.44 -11.59 9.54
N PHE A 69 -13.41 -10.91 9.03
CA PHE A 69 -12.05 -11.45 8.95
C PHE A 69 -11.11 -10.84 10.01
N ASN A 70 -10.07 -11.59 10.35
CA ASN A 70 -9.08 -11.18 11.34
C ASN A 70 -7.85 -10.56 10.68
N TYR A 71 -7.39 -9.44 11.21
CA TYR A 71 -6.20 -8.73 10.75
C TYR A 71 -5.39 -8.22 11.95
N SER A 72 -4.17 -7.80 11.68
CA SER A 72 -3.22 -7.31 12.66
C SER A 72 -2.72 -5.93 12.28
N VAL A 73 -2.48 -5.11 13.29
CA VAL A 73 -1.81 -3.80 13.14
C VAL A 73 -0.61 -3.79 14.06
N THR A 74 0.56 -3.53 13.49
CA THR A 74 1.84 -3.51 14.21
C THR A 74 2.47 -2.13 14.15
N SER A 75 2.74 -1.54 15.30
CA SER A 75 3.69 -0.44 15.42
C SER A 75 5.04 -0.99 15.84
N LYS A 76 6.12 -0.66 15.12
CA LYS A 76 7.49 -1.11 15.42
C LYS A 76 8.51 0.00 15.20
N LEU A 77 9.63 -0.07 15.93
CA LEU A 77 10.81 0.73 15.63
C LEU A 77 11.57 0.11 14.46
N VAL A 78 11.92 0.94 13.48
CA VAL A 78 12.76 0.58 12.34
C VAL A 78 14.02 1.45 12.38
N ASP A 79 15.17 0.82 12.13
CA ASP A 79 16.47 1.48 12.03
C ASP A 79 16.67 1.92 10.57
N GLU A 80 16.63 3.22 10.30
CA GLU A 80 16.71 3.75 8.92
C GLU A 80 18.14 3.82 8.39
N THR A 81 19.16 3.83 9.26
CA THR A 81 20.51 4.14 8.80
C THR A 81 21.25 2.94 8.20
N GLY A 82 20.75 1.72 8.39
CA GLY A 82 21.33 0.48 7.84
C GLY A 82 22.77 0.17 8.29
N ASP A 83 23.42 1.10 8.99
CA ASP A 83 24.82 1.10 9.41
C ASP A 83 25.00 0.58 10.86
N GLY A 84 23.90 0.13 11.48
CA GLY A 84 23.86 -0.41 12.83
C GLY A 84 24.11 0.61 13.95
N LYS A 85 24.28 1.90 13.60
CA LYS A 85 24.48 2.99 14.57
C LYS A 85 23.12 3.52 15.01
N PRO A 86 22.80 3.49 16.31
CA PRO A 86 21.53 3.97 16.84
C PRO A 86 21.50 5.50 16.82
N SER A 87 21.30 6.12 15.66
CA SER A 87 21.24 7.57 15.53
C SER A 87 19.85 8.09 15.14
N SER A 88 18.99 7.26 14.54
CA SER A 88 17.58 7.58 14.33
C SER A 88 16.73 6.32 14.15
N TYR A 89 15.87 6.03 15.14
CA TYR A 89 14.76 5.10 14.95
C TYR A 89 13.55 5.86 14.45
N VAL A 90 12.79 5.27 13.53
CA VAL A 90 11.44 5.73 13.17
C VAL A 90 10.39 4.73 13.63
N VAL A 91 9.18 5.22 13.87
CA VAL A 91 8.03 4.36 14.16
C VAL A 91 7.33 4.07 12.84
N LYS A 92 7.32 2.81 12.42
CA LYS A 92 6.49 2.35 11.31
C LYS A 92 5.22 1.69 11.86
N ILE A 93 4.09 1.93 11.20
CA ILE A 93 2.84 1.19 11.41
C ILE A 93 2.63 0.36 10.15
N GLU A 94 2.34 -0.93 10.32
CA GLU A 94 2.05 -1.88 9.24
C GLU A 94 0.76 -2.64 9.60
N SER A 95 0.01 -3.05 8.58
CA SER A 95 -1.18 -3.87 8.74
C SER A 95 -1.23 -4.92 7.63
N ASP A 96 -1.79 -6.09 7.90
CA ASP A 96 -2.14 -7.09 6.88
C ASP A 96 -3.61 -6.97 6.44
N PHE A 97 -4.26 -5.82 6.70
CA PHE A 97 -5.67 -5.61 6.38
C PHE A 97 -5.86 -5.53 4.87
N GLU A 98 -5.03 -4.74 4.19
CA GLU A 98 -5.12 -4.44 2.76
C GLU A 98 -4.95 -5.71 1.91
N GLU A 99 -3.95 -6.53 2.22
CA GLU A 99 -3.74 -7.85 1.59
C GLU A 99 -4.97 -8.76 1.75
N LYS A 100 -5.48 -8.88 2.98
CA LYS A 100 -6.64 -9.73 3.28
C LYS A 100 -7.93 -9.22 2.65
N TYR A 101 -8.12 -7.90 2.65
CA TYR A 101 -9.29 -7.29 2.05
C TYR A 101 -9.27 -7.47 0.53
N PHE A 102 -8.12 -7.28 -0.11
CA PHE A 102 -7.94 -7.57 -1.53
C PHE A 102 -8.21 -9.05 -1.87
N LEU A 103 -7.76 -9.98 -1.02
CA LEU A 103 -8.05 -11.40 -1.20
C LEU A 103 -9.55 -11.70 -1.10
N ILE A 104 -10.28 -11.03 -0.20
CA ILE A 104 -11.75 -11.18 -0.12
C ILE A 104 -12.41 -10.65 -1.40
N LEU A 105 -12.05 -9.42 -1.81
CA LEU A 105 -12.61 -8.81 -3.01
C LEU A 105 -12.39 -9.66 -4.26
N THR A 106 -11.16 -10.16 -4.45
CA THR A 106 -10.82 -10.98 -5.61
C THR A 106 -11.50 -12.35 -5.57
N ASN A 107 -11.64 -12.97 -4.41
CA ASN A 107 -12.40 -14.22 -4.27
C ASN A 107 -13.89 -14.04 -4.59
N GLU A 108 -14.50 -12.93 -4.18
CA GLU A 108 -15.89 -12.62 -4.50
C GLU A 108 -16.09 -12.28 -5.99
N ALA A 109 -15.13 -11.59 -6.58
CA ALA A 109 -15.15 -11.14 -7.97
C ALA A 109 -14.54 -12.14 -8.97
N VAL A 110 -14.08 -13.31 -8.52
CA VAL A 110 -13.27 -14.25 -9.32
C VAL A 110 -13.92 -14.64 -10.65
N PHE A 111 -15.24 -14.82 -10.67
CA PHE A 111 -15.98 -15.20 -11.90
C PHE A 111 -16.00 -14.11 -12.96
N ASP A 112 -15.85 -12.84 -12.56
CA ASP A 112 -15.81 -11.69 -13.46
C ASP A 112 -14.37 -11.31 -13.81
N ILE A 113 -13.43 -11.48 -12.86
CA ILE A 113 -12.01 -11.19 -13.04
C ILE A 113 -11.33 -12.22 -13.95
N ASP A 114 -11.55 -13.51 -13.73
CA ASP A 114 -10.84 -14.58 -14.45
C ASP A 114 -10.97 -14.50 -15.98
N PRO A 115 -12.16 -14.17 -16.55
CA PRO A 115 -12.30 -13.92 -17.98
C PRO A 115 -11.44 -12.76 -18.48
N VAL A 116 -11.35 -11.65 -17.74
CA VAL A 116 -10.52 -10.49 -18.11
C VAL A 116 -9.04 -10.86 -18.03
N ALA A 117 -8.61 -11.47 -16.92
CA ALA A 117 -7.24 -11.97 -16.75
C ALA A 117 -6.83 -12.93 -17.88
N SER A 118 -7.73 -13.84 -18.26
CA SER A 118 -7.49 -14.77 -19.37
C SER A 118 -7.45 -14.09 -20.74
N ALA A 119 -8.31 -13.09 -20.98
CA ALA A 119 -8.39 -12.39 -22.25
C ALA A 119 -7.16 -11.53 -22.54
N TYR A 120 -6.62 -10.87 -21.51
CA TYR A 120 -5.44 -10.02 -21.61
C TYR A 120 -4.13 -10.74 -21.24
N GLY A 121 -4.22 -11.97 -20.72
CA GLY A 121 -3.08 -12.79 -20.38
C GLY A 121 -2.26 -12.23 -19.22
N PHE A 122 -2.90 -11.99 -18.07
CA PHE A 122 -2.21 -11.59 -16.84
C PHE A 122 -2.58 -12.47 -15.63
N HIS A 123 -1.71 -12.46 -14.63
CA HIS A 123 -1.99 -12.92 -13.28
C HIS A 123 -1.94 -11.75 -12.31
N TYR A 124 -2.61 -11.91 -11.17
CA TYR A 124 -2.63 -10.90 -10.13
C TYR A 124 -2.43 -11.55 -8.76
N ASP A 125 -1.70 -10.87 -7.89
CA ASP A 125 -1.51 -11.23 -6.49
C ASP A 125 -1.32 -9.97 -5.62
N CYS A 126 -1.20 -10.16 -4.31
CA CYS A 126 -0.83 -9.10 -3.39
C CYS A 126 0.44 -9.53 -2.65
N VAL A 127 1.51 -8.74 -2.81
CA VAL A 127 2.83 -9.00 -2.24
C VAL A 127 3.28 -7.73 -1.52
N ASP A 128 3.62 -7.85 -0.24
CA ASP A 128 4.13 -6.74 0.58
C ASP A 128 3.24 -5.48 0.53
N ASP A 129 1.91 -5.66 0.69
CA ASP A 129 0.88 -4.61 0.64
C ASP A 129 0.70 -3.94 -0.74
N VAL A 130 1.30 -4.50 -1.80
CA VAL A 130 1.18 -4.01 -3.17
C VAL A 130 0.42 -5.04 -4.01
N VAL A 131 -0.57 -4.59 -4.78
CA VAL A 131 -1.20 -5.44 -5.80
C VAL A 131 -0.28 -5.49 -7.00
N ARG A 132 0.15 -6.69 -7.35
CA ARG A 132 1.03 -6.95 -8.48
C ARG A 132 0.24 -7.62 -9.59
N ILE A 133 0.47 -7.15 -10.82
CA ILE A 133 -0.13 -7.66 -12.06
C ILE A 133 0.99 -8.10 -13.00
N ASP A 134 1.09 -9.40 -13.26
CA ASP A 134 2.10 -9.99 -14.13
C ASP A 134 1.50 -10.34 -15.49
N PHE A 135 1.93 -9.65 -16.55
CA PHE A 135 1.54 -10.01 -17.92
C PHE A 135 2.38 -11.18 -18.44
N LEU A 136 1.69 -12.19 -18.98
CA LEU A 136 2.27 -13.44 -19.47
C LEU A 136 2.89 -13.32 -20.87
N GLY A 137 2.79 -12.17 -21.50
CA GLY A 137 3.33 -11.90 -22.83
C GLY A 137 3.66 -10.43 -23.03
N SER A 138 4.27 -10.12 -24.17
CA SER A 138 4.50 -8.73 -24.57
C SER A 138 3.16 -8.07 -24.91
N VAL A 139 2.84 -7.00 -24.19
CA VAL A 139 1.63 -6.19 -24.37
C VAL A 139 2.04 -4.72 -24.45
N ASP A 140 1.37 -3.95 -25.29
CA ASP A 140 1.60 -2.51 -25.37
C ASP A 140 0.89 -1.77 -24.22
N GLY A 141 1.32 -0.53 -23.97
CA GLY A 141 0.79 0.28 -22.86
C GLY A 141 -0.73 0.54 -22.94
N ALA A 142 -1.30 0.66 -24.14
CA ALA A 142 -2.73 0.88 -24.30
C ALA A 142 -3.53 -0.37 -23.91
N THR A 143 -3.03 -1.54 -24.28
CA THR A 143 -3.60 -2.84 -23.89
C THR A 143 -3.48 -3.06 -22.38
N ILE A 144 -2.35 -2.68 -21.77
CA ILE A 144 -2.17 -2.72 -20.31
C ILE A 144 -3.22 -1.82 -19.63
N GLU A 145 -3.34 -0.56 -20.05
CA GLU A 145 -4.29 0.39 -19.45
C GLU A 145 -5.74 -0.10 -19.55
N GLU A 146 -6.13 -0.65 -20.72
CA GLU A 146 -7.46 -1.22 -20.91
C GLU A 146 -7.72 -2.43 -20.00
N ALA A 147 -6.77 -3.36 -19.91
CA ALA A 147 -6.86 -4.55 -19.07
C ALA A 147 -7.04 -4.15 -17.59
N LEU A 148 -6.20 -3.22 -17.12
CA LEU A 148 -6.21 -2.76 -15.73
C LEU A 148 -7.46 -1.95 -15.40
N SER A 149 -7.95 -1.13 -16.34
CA SER A 149 -9.22 -0.42 -16.17
C SER A 149 -10.42 -1.37 -16.04
N GLN A 150 -10.45 -2.47 -16.81
CA GLN A 150 -11.51 -3.47 -16.69
C GLN A 150 -11.42 -4.25 -15.38
N PHE A 151 -10.21 -4.69 -15.01
CA PHE A 151 -9.94 -5.35 -13.74
C PHE A 151 -10.37 -4.47 -12.54
N ASP A 152 -9.96 -3.21 -12.56
CA ASP A 152 -10.28 -2.21 -11.55
C ASP A 152 -11.80 -1.99 -11.41
N ARG A 153 -12.48 -1.83 -12.54
CA ARG A 153 -13.94 -1.61 -12.57
C ARG A 153 -14.70 -2.77 -11.97
N ILE A 154 -14.24 -4.00 -12.19
CA ILE A 154 -14.82 -5.19 -11.57
C ILE A 154 -14.62 -5.11 -10.05
N LEU A 155 -13.38 -4.91 -9.57
CA LEU A 155 -13.11 -4.79 -8.14
C LEU A 155 -13.93 -3.66 -7.49
N ALA A 156 -14.05 -2.51 -8.14
CA ALA A 156 -14.86 -1.39 -7.69
C ALA A 156 -16.36 -1.73 -7.55
N GLY A 157 -16.86 -2.68 -8.36
CA GLY A 157 -18.23 -3.18 -8.25
C GLY A 157 -18.47 -4.07 -7.02
N TYR A 158 -17.43 -4.70 -6.50
CA TYR A 158 -17.47 -5.55 -5.30
C TYR A 158 -17.02 -4.82 -4.02
N ASP A 159 -16.29 -3.71 -4.15
CA ASP A 159 -15.83 -2.90 -3.03
C ASP A 159 -16.95 -2.03 -2.44
N THR A 160 -17.67 -2.57 -1.47
CA THR A 160 -18.71 -1.84 -0.73
C THR A 160 -18.17 -0.78 0.22
N ARG A 161 -16.85 -0.78 0.49
CA ARG A 161 -16.23 0.03 1.55
C ARG A 161 -15.40 1.19 1.00
N GLY A 162 -15.09 1.18 -0.29
CA GLY A 162 -14.15 2.14 -0.89
C GLY A 162 -12.73 1.95 -0.36
N LEU A 163 -12.35 0.70 -0.02
CA LEU A 163 -11.05 0.35 0.54
C LEU A 163 -10.22 -0.54 -0.40
N ARG A 164 -10.67 -0.75 -1.65
CA ARG A 164 -9.86 -1.44 -2.65
C ARG A 164 -8.53 -0.70 -2.90
N PRO A 165 -7.48 -1.39 -3.35
CA PRO A 165 -6.23 -0.75 -3.72
C PRO A 165 -6.42 0.24 -4.88
N ASN A 166 -5.73 1.37 -4.80
CA ASN A 166 -5.74 2.42 -5.82
C ASN A 166 -4.53 2.39 -6.75
N GLU A 167 -3.54 1.54 -6.44
CA GLU A 167 -2.28 1.45 -7.18
C GLU A 167 -1.98 -0.02 -7.49
N TYR A 168 -1.68 -0.32 -8.76
CA TYR A 168 -1.28 -1.64 -9.23
C TYR A 168 0.12 -1.57 -9.83
N HIS A 169 1.03 -2.43 -9.36
CA HIS A 169 2.37 -2.55 -9.92
C HIS A 169 2.35 -3.58 -11.05
N VAL A 170 2.84 -3.18 -12.21
CA VAL A 170 2.73 -3.97 -13.43
C VAL A 170 4.09 -4.52 -13.79
N TYR A 171 4.12 -5.82 -14.09
CA TYR A 171 5.32 -6.56 -14.43
C TYR A 171 5.15 -7.31 -15.75
N ASN A 172 6.26 -7.49 -16.46
CA ASN A 172 6.30 -8.29 -17.69
C ASN A 172 6.53 -9.78 -17.38
N VAL A 173 6.55 -10.61 -18.44
CA VAL A 173 6.77 -12.07 -18.33
C VAL A 173 8.14 -12.46 -17.74
N SER A 174 9.13 -11.56 -17.81
CA SER A 174 10.46 -11.75 -17.20
C SER A 174 10.48 -11.39 -15.71
N GLY A 175 9.39 -10.81 -15.19
CA GLY A 175 9.28 -10.31 -13.84
C GLY A 175 9.86 -8.90 -13.65
N ASP A 176 10.14 -8.17 -14.73
CA ASP A 176 10.62 -6.78 -14.65
C ASP A 176 9.44 -5.85 -14.42
N PHE A 177 9.62 -4.87 -13.53
CA PHE A 177 8.66 -3.80 -13.31
C PHE A 177 8.59 -2.91 -14.55
N ILE A 178 7.39 -2.78 -15.14
CA ILE A 178 7.16 -2.01 -16.37
C ILE A 178 6.29 -0.77 -16.15
N GLY A 179 5.73 -0.58 -14.96
CA GLY A 179 5.01 0.64 -14.62
C GLY A 179 3.98 0.45 -13.52
N THR A 180 3.20 1.49 -13.32
CA THR A 180 2.15 1.57 -12.30
C THR A 180 0.84 2.01 -12.94
N TYR A 181 -0.26 1.38 -12.54
CA TYR A 181 -1.60 1.89 -12.84
C TYR A 181 -2.21 2.54 -11.60
N ASP A 182 -2.63 3.79 -11.74
CA ASP A 182 -3.38 4.54 -10.72
C ASP A 182 -4.87 4.43 -11.05
N ALA A 183 -5.61 3.68 -10.24
CA ALA A 183 -7.04 3.47 -10.41
C ALA A 183 -7.88 4.72 -10.05
N GLY A 184 -7.36 5.62 -9.21
CA GLY A 184 -8.04 6.87 -8.88
C GLY A 184 -7.98 7.87 -10.03
N LEU A 185 -6.94 7.79 -10.86
CA LEU A 185 -6.76 8.60 -12.06
C LEU A 185 -7.15 7.87 -13.35
N GLU A 186 -7.32 6.56 -13.29
CA GLU A 186 -7.50 5.64 -14.42
C GLU A 186 -6.36 5.76 -15.47
N VAL A 187 -5.10 5.85 -15.01
CA VAL A 187 -3.94 6.08 -15.89
C VAL A 187 -2.85 5.04 -15.65
N PHE A 188 -2.32 4.46 -16.72
CA PHE A 188 -1.09 3.70 -16.67
C PHE A 188 0.14 4.60 -16.93
N THR A 189 1.10 4.56 -16.03
CA THR A 189 2.40 5.21 -16.17
C THR A 189 3.47 4.14 -16.33
N GLY A 190 3.91 3.92 -17.58
CA GLY A 190 5.01 3.03 -17.89
C GLY A 190 6.37 3.61 -17.49
N VAL A 191 7.35 2.74 -17.25
CA VAL A 191 8.76 3.14 -17.32
C VAL A 191 9.17 3.19 -18.79
N ASP A 192 9.88 4.25 -19.17
CA ASP A 192 10.57 4.29 -20.46
C ASP A 192 11.61 3.16 -20.47
N ILE A 193 11.27 2.04 -21.09
CA ILE A 193 12.26 1.00 -21.39
C ILE A 193 13.07 1.59 -22.54
N GLU A 194 14.22 2.20 -22.22
CA GLU A 194 15.18 2.56 -23.26
C GLU A 194 15.43 1.28 -24.08
N PRO A 195 15.18 1.30 -25.40
CA PRO A 195 15.49 0.15 -26.23
C PRO A 195 16.98 -0.11 -26.07
N ASP A 196 17.33 -1.30 -25.54
CA ASP A 196 18.68 -1.82 -25.61
C ASP A 196 19.02 -1.95 -27.10
N PHE A 197 19.60 -0.90 -27.67
CA PHE A 197 20.30 -0.99 -28.93
C PHE A 197 21.55 -1.80 -28.64
N GLU A 198 21.42 -3.13 -28.68
CA GLU A 198 22.57 -3.97 -28.89
C GLU A 198 23.21 -3.51 -30.20
N ASP A 199 24.32 -2.79 -30.07
CA ASP A 199 25.24 -2.47 -31.16
C ASP A 199 25.63 -3.79 -31.81
N THR A 200 24.87 -4.18 -32.84
CA THR A 200 25.25 -5.25 -33.74
C THR A 200 26.35 -4.67 -34.62
N ASP A 201 27.60 -4.87 -34.20
CA ASP A 201 28.79 -4.62 -35.02
C ASP A 201 28.60 -5.32 -36.38
N ILE A 202 28.39 -4.53 -37.44
CA ILE A 202 28.36 -4.95 -38.84
C ILE A 202 29.79 -4.93 -39.42
#